data_AF-A0A8D8FS49-F1
#
_entry.id   AF-A0A8D8FS49-F1
#
_cell.length_a   1.000
_cell.length_b   1.000
_cell.length_c   1.000
_cell.angle_alpha   90.00
_cell.angle_beta   90.00
_cell.angle_gamma   90.00
#
_symmetry.space_group_name_H-M   'P 1'
#
loop_
_entity.id
_entity.type
_entity.pdbx_description
1 polymer ?
#
loop_
_entity_poly.entity_id
_entity_poly.type
_entity_poly.pdbx_seq_one_letter_code
_entity_poly.pdbx_strand_id
1 'polypeptide(L)'
;MSESYPLHECVFKGDTRKLSQLLRSHEPTEKDKHGNTPLHLAVMLGRKECTYLLLAHGAPVKVKNQQGWSPLAEAISYGDRQIICSLLKKLKQQAREQMDQRRPNLVKALKQMGDFYMELKWDFHSWVPLISRILPSDVCKIHKSGCSIRLDTTLVDFSDMRWERGDISFIFRGENPPKDSLTALDNECRCYQHVRHEETEMEIEDEVDILMSSDILAAQMSTKSISFTKAQSGWIFREDKKETVAGQYDSDLYTINGLTLEQRKRREHLSRDDLQKNKALMESLTKGGQAQGYDQNGEIIRRASLQPPPSPSISWEEYIGAEPGQYPNMGREVVYKESNKNFRATVAMSKDFPLSVDMLLNVLEVIAPFKHFSKLREFVTLKLPSGFPVKIDIPILPTVSAKITFQKFEFRDDISPDLFVIPGDYKEDSMRFLIYFIDFLIYDLSISNN
;
A
#
# COMPACT_ATOMS: atom_id res chain seq x y z
N MET A 1 -16.61 24.29 25.51
CA MET A 1 -17.06 22.95 25.94
C MET A 1 -15.85 22.04 25.78
N SER A 2 -15.37 21.37 26.84
CA SER A 2 -14.26 20.42 26.69
C SER A 2 -14.74 19.26 25.82
N GLU A 3 -14.08 19.01 24.70
CA GLU A 3 -14.33 17.82 23.89
C GLU A 3 -14.15 16.58 24.78
N SER A 4 -15.19 15.75 24.86
CA SER A 4 -15.19 14.54 25.68
C SER A 4 -14.96 13.34 24.79
N TYR A 5 -13.93 12.55 25.09
CA TYR A 5 -13.55 11.34 24.36
C TYR A 5 -13.79 10.11 25.24
N PRO A 6 -15.06 9.69 25.43
CA PRO A 6 -15.43 8.73 26.46
C PRO A 6 -14.89 7.32 26.20
N LEU A 7 -14.79 6.89 24.93
CA LEU A 7 -14.18 5.60 24.58
C LEU A 7 -12.67 5.60 24.90
N HIS A 8 -11.97 6.67 24.53
CA HIS A 8 -10.54 6.85 24.80
C HIS A 8 -10.23 6.84 26.29
N GLU A 9 -10.99 7.58 27.09
CA GLU A 9 -10.83 7.63 28.54
C GLU A 9 -10.99 6.24 29.18
N CYS A 10 -12.02 5.48 28.75
CA CYS A 10 -12.23 4.11 29.25
C CYS A 10 -11.05 3.20 28.90
N VAL A 11 -10.55 3.28 27.66
CA VAL A 11 -9.36 2.52 27.25
C VAL A 11 -8.14 2.92 28.06
N PHE A 12 -7.91 4.21 28.25
CA PHE A 12 -6.77 4.74 29.01
C PHE A 12 -6.76 4.20 30.45
N LYS A 13 -7.92 4.29 31.10
CA LYS A 13 -8.15 3.79 32.47
C LYS A 13 -8.25 2.26 32.56
N GLY A 14 -8.32 1.55 31.44
CA GLY A 14 -8.50 0.10 31.39
C GLY A 14 -9.88 -0.38 31.84
N ASP A 15 -10.90 0.49 31.80
CA ASP A 15 -12.28 0.15 32.19
C ASP A 15 -13.01 -0.56 31.05
N THR A 16 -12.75 -1.87 30.92
CA THR A 16 -13.33 -2.75 29.90
C THR A 16 -14.85 -2.83 29.99
N ARG A 17 -15.42 -2.72 31.21
CA ARG A 17 -16.86 -2.80 31.43
C ARG A 17 -17.56 -1.57 30.87
N LYS A 18 -17.08 -0.37 31.20
CA LYS A 18 -17.64 0.88 30.68
C LYS A 18 -17.39 1.00 29.18
N LEU A 19 -16.22 0.57 28.70
CA LEU A 19 -15.92 0.49 27.27
C LEU A 19 -16.97 -0.38 26.53
N SER A 20 -17.25 -1.59 27.04
CA SER A 20 -18.25 -2.49 26.45
C SER A 20 -19.67 -1.89 26.44
N GLN A 21 -20.03 -1.12 27.47
CA GLN A 21 -21.32 -0.42 27.51
C GLN A 21 -21.40 0.68 26.44
N LEU A 22 -20.36 1.50 26.32
CA LEU A 22 -20.32 2.61 25.36
C LEU A 22 -20.33 2.11 23.90
N LEU A 23 -19.61 1.04 23.58
CA LEU A 23 -19.54 0.44 22.25
C LEU A 23 -20.87 -0.14 21.74
N ARG A 24 -21.92 -0.20 22.58
CA ARG A 24 -23.29 -0.52 22.12
C ARG A 24 -23.97 0.62 21.38
N SER A 25 -23.47 1.85 21.54
CA SER A 25 -24.09 3.08 21.02
C SER A 25 -23.10 4.03 20.36
N HIS A 26 -21.80 3.74 20.43
CA HIS A 26 -20.73 4.58 19.87
C HIS A 26 -19.85 3.74 18.94
N GLU A 27 -19.52 4.30 17.78
CA GLU A 27 -18.58 3.71 16.84
C GLU A 27 -17.13 3.95 17.29
N PRO A 28 -16.24 2.94 17.26
CA PRO A 28 -14.85 3.07 17.69
C PRO A 28 -13.93 3.76 16.65
N THR A 29 -14.47 4.68 15.86
CA THR A 29 -13.78 5.34 14.73
C THR A 29 -13.30 6.75 15.06
N GLU A 30 -13.85 7.36 16.12
CA GLU A 30 -13.53 8.73 16.53
C GLU A 30 -12.05 8.89 16.88
N LYS A 31 -11.47 10.02 16.45
CA LYS A 31 -10.09 10.40 16.79
C LYS A 31 -10.13 11.42 17.92
N ASP A 32 -9.22 11.28 18.87
CA ASP A 32 -8.97 12.32 19.87
C ASP A 32 -8.21 13.50 19.26
N LYS A 33 -7.93 14.51 20.09
CA LYS A 33 -7.17 15.71 19.70
C LYS A 33 -5.75 15.43 19.20
N HIS A 34 -5.20 14.24 19.45
CA HIS A 34 -3.89 13.79 18.96
C HIS A 34 -4.02 12.91 17.70
N GLY A 35 -5.24 12.73 17.19
CA GLY A 35 -5.54 11.88 16.05
C GLY A 35 -5.61 10.39 16.39
N ASN A 36 -5.47 10.01 17.66
CA ASN A 36 -5.52 8.60 18.06
C ASN A 36 -6.96 8.13 18.14
N THR A 37 -7.24 6.94 17.64
CA THR A 37 -8.51 6.24 17.91
C THR A 37 -8.42 5.49 19.24
N PRO A 38 -9.54 5.01 19.82
CA PRO A 38 -9.47 4.18 21.03
C PRO A 38 -8.56 2.96 20.84
N LEU A 39 -8.49 2.42 19.61
CA LEU A 39 -7.62 1.28 19.30
C LEU A 39 -6.13 1.63 19.37
N HIS A 40 -5.73 2.84 18.98
CA HIS A 40 -4.34 3.29 19.15
C HIS A 40 -3.96 3.28 20.64
N LEU A 41 -4.80 3.87 21.50
CA LEU A 41 -4.54 3.90 22.95
C LEU A 41 -4.47 2.49 23.54
N ALA A 42 -5.37 1.60 23.11
CA ALA A 42 -5.41 0.23 23.63
C ALA A 42 -4.10 -0.52 23.34
N VAL A 43 -3.55 -0.39 22.13
CA VAL A 43 -2.28 -1.03 21.77
C VAL A 43 -1.07 -0.35 22.43
N MET A 44 -1.04 0.98 22.47
CA MET A 44 0.08 1.74 23.06
C MET A 44 0.22 1.47 24.57
N LEU A 45 -0.91 1.28 25.27
CA LEU A 45 -0.97 1.01 26.71
C LEU A 45 -0.98 -0.50 27.03
N GLY A 46 -0.95 -1.39 26.04
CA GLY A 46 -0.98 -2.83 26.25
C GLY A 46 -2.29 -3.37 26.82
N ARG A 47 -3.43 -2.70 26.60
CA ARG A 47 -4.76 -3.08 27.09
C ARG A 47 -5.38 -4.16 26.21
N LYS A 48 -4.93 -5.41 26.36
CA LYS A 48 -5.32 -6.54 25.50
C LYS A 48 -6.83 -6.71 25.37
N GLU A 49 -7.55 -6.69 26.48
CA GLU A 49 -9.00 -6.89 26.52
C GLU A 49 -9.73 -5.76 25.80
N CYS A 50 -9.30 -4.51 26.00
CA CYS A 50 -9.82 -3.36 25.26
C CYS A 50 -9.55 -3.50 23.76
N THR A 51 -8.34 -3.93 23.38
CA THR A 51 -7.97 -4.16 21.98
C THR A 51 -8.89 -5.18 21.32
N TYR A 52 -9.08 -6.36 21.92
CA TYR A 52 -9.96 -7.39 21.37
C TYR A 52 -11.41 -6.90 21.25
N LEU A 53 -11.91 -6.21 22.27
CA LEU A 53 -13.26 -5.67 22.27
C LEU A 53 -13.45 -4.63 21.14
N LEU A 54 -12.50 -3.72 20.97
CA LEU A 54 -12.54 -2.72 19.90
C LEU A 54 -12.49 -3.36 18.50
N LEU A 55 -11.64 -4.38 18.29
CA LEU A 55 -11.57 -5.11 17.03
C LEU A 55 -12.87 -5.86 16.72
N ALA A 56 -13.50 -6.45 17.74
CA ALA A 56 -14.81 -7.10 17.61
C ALA A 56 -15.91 -6.10 17.19
N HIS A 57 -15.83 -4.86 17.66
CA HIS A 57 -16.70 -3.76 17.27
C HIS A 57 -16.24 -3.00 16.01
N GLY A 58 -15.39 -3.60 15.18
CA GLY A 58 -15.07 -3.06 13.86
C GLY A 58 -14.12 -1.86 13.87
N ALA A 59 -13.37 -1.63 14.96
CA ALA A 59 -12.40 -0.53 15.01
C ALA A 59 -11.44 -0.54 13.80
N PRO A 60 -11.22 0.60 13.14
CA PRO A 60 -10.38 0.66 11.96
C PRO A 60 -8.90 0.44 12.34
N VAL A 61 -8.21 -0.44 11.61
CA VAL A 61 -6.79 -0.76 11.87
C VAL A 61 -5.81 -0.09 10.91
N LYS A 62 -6.30 0.47 9.80
CA LYS A 62 -5.48 1.17 8.79
C LYS A 62 -5.36 2.68 9.03
N VAL A 63 -6.20 3.23 9.89
CA VAL A 63 -6.25 4.67 10.19
C VAL A 63 -4.92 5.15 10.78
N LYS A 64 -4.44 6.31 10.35
CA LYS A 64 -3.23 6.94 10.90
C LYS A 64 -3.56 8.04 11.91
N ASN A 65 -2.80 8.12 13.00
CA ASN A 65 -2.83 9.24 13.95
C ASN A 65 -2.10 10.48 13.38
N GLN A 66 -2.03 11.58 14.14
CA GLN A 66 -1.32 12.80 13.69
C GLN A 66 0.18 12.58 13.46
N GLN A 67 0.76 11.58 14.12
CA GLN A 67 2.15 11.16 13.93
C GLN A 67 2.32 10.21 12.73
N GLY A 68 1.25 9.90 11.99
CA GLY A 68 1.30 9.09 10.77
C GLY A 68 1.36 7.58 11.01
N TRP A 69 1.19 7.12 12.25
CA TRP A 69 1.24 5.71 12.64
C TRP A 69 -0.16 5.11 12.71
N SER A 70 -0.28 3.85 12.29
CA SER A 70 -1.51 3.07 12.43
C SER A 70 -1.52 2.28 13.74
N PRO A 71 -2.69 1.76 14.19
CA PRO A 71 -2.73 0.84 15.32
C PRO A 71 -1.82 -0.38 15.15
N LEU A 72 -1.69 -0.92 13.93
CA LEU A 72 -0.77 -2.03 13.66
C LEU A 72 0.70 -1.62 13.86
N ALA A 73 1.09 -0.41 13.41
CA ALA A 73 2.44 0.11 13.63
C ALA A 73 2.75 0.28 15.12
N GLU A 74 1.80 0.81 15.91
CA GLU A 74 1.98 0.93 17.36
C GLU A 74 2.02 -0.44 18.07
N ALA A 75 1.24 -1.42 17.61
CA ALA A 75 1.29 -2.79 18.12
C ALA A 75 2.65 -3.47 17.87
N ILE A 76 3.26 -3.24 16.69
CA ILE A 76 4.60 -3.75 16.36
C ILE A 76 5.65 -3.10 17.28
N SER A 77 5.55 -1.79 17.52
CA SER A 77 6.43 -1.09 18.45
C SER A 77 6.31 -1.62 19.90
N TYR A 78 5.09 -1.85 20.36
CA TYR A 78 4.83 -2.47 21.66
C TYR A 78 5.44 -3.88 21.73
N GLY A 79 5.24 -4.67 20.66
CA GLY A 79 5.85 -5.98 20.44
C GLY A 79 5.07 -7.16 21.00
N ASP A 80 3.75 -7.01 21.20
CA ASP A 80 2.89 -8.13 21.61
C ASP A 80 2.42 -8.90 20.38
N ARG A 81 2.94 -10.12 20.24
CA ARG A 81 2.71 -10.95 19.06
C ARG A 81 1.24 -11.30 18.84
N GLN A 82 0.49 -11.59 19.91
CA GLN A 82 -0.91 -11.99 19.79
C GLN A 82 -1.78 -10.81 19.35
N ILE A 83 -1.45 -9.62 19.83
CA ILE A 83 -2.11 -8.37 19.42
C ILE A 83 -1.78 -8.05 17.97
N ILE A 84 -0.50 -8.13 17.55
CA ILE A 84 -0.09 -7.92 16.16
C ILE A 84 -0.82 -8.89 15.22
N CYS A 85 -0.84 -10.19 15.56
CA CYS A 85 -1.56 -11.23 14.81
C CYS A 85 -3.05 -10.89 14.66
N SER A 86 -3.70 -10.44 15.74
CA SER A 86 -5.12 -10.09 15.72
C SER A 86 -5.43 -8.83 14.89
N LEU A 87 -4.57 -7.81 14.98
CA LEU A 87 -4.69 -6.61 14.15
C LEU A 87 -4.44 -6.92 12.67
N LEU A 88 -3.47 -7.79 12.36
CA LEU A 88 -3.17 -8.22 11.00
C LEU A 88 -4.34 -9.01 10.39
N LYS A 89 -4.90 -9.98 11.13
CA LYS A 89 -6.13 -10.70 10.75
C LYS A 89 -7.27 -9.73 10.47
N LYS A 90 -7.49 -8.73 11.35
CA LYS A 90 -8.53 -7.72 11.19
C LYS A 90 -8.27 -6.79 10.00
N LEU A 91 -7.02 -6.42 9.74
CA LEU A 91 -6.61 -5.57 8.61
C LEU A 91 -6.96 -6.22 7.29
N LYS A 92 -6.58 -7.49 7.14
CA LYS A 92 -6.88 -8.29 5.96
C LYS A 92 -8.39 -8.50 5.80
N GLN A 93 -9.10 -8.74 6.90
CA GLN A 93 -10.56 -8.83 6.89
C GLN A 93 -11.22 -7.54 6.38
N GLN A 94 -10.84 -6.38 6.94
CA GLN A 94 -11.37 -5.08 6.51
C GLN A 94 -11.04 -4.76 5.05
N ALA A 95 -9.84 -5.12 4.57
CA ALA A 95 -9.47 -4.95 3.18
C ALA A 95 -10.36 -5.78 2.24
N ARG A 96 -10.65 -7.04 2.59
CA ARG A 96 -11.57 -7.91 1.85
C ARG A 96 -12.99 -7.36 1.82
N GLU A 97 -13.53 -7.00 2.98
CA GLU A 97 -14.87 -6.44 3.11
C GLU A 97 -15.03 -5.17 2.25
N GLN A 98 -14.02 -4.29 2.24
CA GLN A 98 -14.02 -3.10 1.38
C GLN A 98 -13.99 -3.44 -0.11
N MET A 99 -13.19 -4.43 -0.52
CA MET A 99 -13.15 -4.88 -1.91
C MET A 99 -14.49 -5.49 -2.35
N ASP A 100 -15.09 -6.34 -1.51
CA ASP A 100 -16.39 -6.96 -1.79
C ASP A 100 -17.51 -5.94 -1.91
N GLN A 101 -17.52 -4.91 -1.06
CA GLN A 101 -18.48 -3.81 -1.15
C GLN A 101 -18.35 -3.00 -2.45
N ARG A 102 -17.13 -2.83 -2.97
CA ARG A 102 -16.87 -2.05 -4.21
C ARG A 102 -17.01 -2.86 -5.48
N ARG A 103 -16.83 -4.18 -5.40
CA ARG A 103 -16.83 -5.10 -6.54
C ARG A 103 -18.02 -4.92 -7.50
N PRO A 104 -19.29 -4.79 -7.05
CA PRO A 104 -20.42 -4.63 -7.97
C PRO A 104 -20.33 -3.38 -8.83
N ASN A 105 -19.90 -2.26 -8.24
CA ASN A 105 -19.71 -1.00 -8.96
C ASN A 105 -18.56 -1.10 -9.96
N LEU A 106 -17.47 -1.75 -9.57
CA LEU A 106 -16.32 -2.00 -10.44
C LEU A 106 -16.70 -2.85 -11.65
N VAL A 107 -17.38 -3.98 -11.44
CA VAL A 107 -17.86 -4.86 -12.52
C VAL A 107 -18.82 -4.10 -13.44
N LYS A 108 -19.73 -3.30 -12.89
CA LYS A 108 -20.64 -2.45 -13.69
C LYS A 108 -19.86 -1.44 -14.53
N ALA A 109 -18.85 -0.78 -13.97
CA ALA A 109 -18.02 0.16 -14.70
C ALA A 109 -17.25 -0.53 -15.84
N LEU A 110 -16.68 -1.72 -15.59
CA LEU A 110 -15.98 -2.50 -16.63
C LEU A 110 -16.92 -2.91 -17.77
N LYS A 111 -18.17 -3.33 -17.47
CA LYS A 111 -19.19 -3.64 -18.49
C LYS A 111 -19.50 -2.45 -19.39
N GLN A 112 -19.48 -1.24 -18.85
CA GLN A 112 -19.80 -0.01 -19.58
C GLN A 112 -18.64 0.51 -20.42
N MET A 113 -17.42 0.06 -20.15
CA MET A 113 -16.26 0.39 -20.97
C MET A 113 -16.28 -0.41 -22.27
N GLY A 114 -15.81 0.19 -23.36
CA GLY A 114 -15.46 -0.58 -24.56
C GLY A 114 -14.35 -1.59 -24.27
N ASP A 115 -14.24 -2.62 -25.10
CA ASP A 115 -13.14 -3.57 -25.04
C ASP A 115 -11.90 -2.95 -25.67
N PHE A 116 -10.73 -3.15 -25.05
CA PHE A 116 -9.52 -2.43 -25.46
C PHE A 116 -8.23 -3.18 -25.16
N TYR A 117 -7.20 -2.77 -25.88
CA TYR A 117 -5.81 -3.10 -25.63
C TYR A 117 -5.03 -1.83 -25.28
N MET A 118 -4.17 -1.90 -24.27
CA MET A 118 -3.34 -0.78 -23.83
C MET A 118 -1.93 -1.23 -23.46
N GLU A 119 -0.92 -0.43 -23.84
CA GLU A 119 0.46 -0.60 -23.42
C GLU A 119 0.90 0.57 -22.53
N LEU A 120 1.36 0.23 -21.34
CA LEU A 120 1.86 1.18 -20.36
C LEU A 120 3.33 0.91 -20.09
N LYS A 121 4.20 1.82 -20.54
CA LYS A 121 5.64 1.72 -20.30
C LYS A 121 6.01 2.36 -18.98
N TRP A 122 6.74 1.60 -18.17
CA TRP A 122 7.38 2.03 -16.94
C TRP A 122 8.88 2.12 -17.17
N ASP A 123 9.46 3.31 -16.99
CA ASP A 123 10.90 3.53 -17.00
C ASP A 123 11.33 4.05 -15.62
N PHE A 124 12.09 3.27 -14.87
CA PHE A 124 12.60 3.68 -13.56
C PHE A 124 13.95 4.39 -13.72
N HIS A 125 14.13 5.54 -13.09
CA HIS A 125 15.35 6.33 -13.17
C HIS A 125 15.76 6.90 -11.80
N SER A 126 17.05 7.21 -11.65
CA SER A 126 17.63 7.74 -10.42
C SER A 126 18.54 8.92 -10.72
N TRP A 127 18.51 9.92 -9.83
CA TRP A 127 19.46 11.03 -9.86
C TRP A 127 20.86 10.62 -9.40
N VAL A 128 20.98 9.48 -8.70
CA VAL A 128 22.26 8.93 -8.25
C VAL A 128 23.03 8.44 -9.48
N PRO A 129 24.26 8.94 -9.74
CA PRO A 129 25.06 8.51 -10.89
C PRO A 129 25.22 6.99 -10.96
N LEU A 130 25.22 6.44 -12.18
CA LEU A 130 25.34 5.01 -12.50
C LEU A 130 24.16 4.11 -12.10
N ILE A 131 23.33 4.49 -11.12
CA ILE A 131 22.14 3.71 -10.73
C ILE A 131 21.07 3.73 -11.83
N SER A 132 20.93 4.83 -12.58
CA SER A 132 19.97 4.91 -13.68
C SER A 132 20.19 3.89 -14.80
N ARG A 133 21.41 3.36 -14.96
CA ARG A 133 21.75 2.39 -16.01
C ARG A 133 21.35 0.96 -15.68
N ILE A 134 21.10 0.68 -14.40
CA ILE A 134 20.74 -0.65 -13.93
C ILE A 134 19.24 -0.76 -13.67
N LEU A 135 18.54 0.33 -13.39
CA LEU A 135 17.11 0.31 -13.07
C LEU A 135 16.27 -0.32 -14.19
N PRO A 136 15.18 -1.03 -13.83
CA PRO A 136 14.40 -1.77 -14.78
C PRO A 136 13.55 -0.82 -15.64
N SER A 137 13.12 -1.35 -16.77
CA SER A 137 11.99 -0.83 -17.52
C SER A 137 11.07 -1.99 -17.87
N ASP A 138 9.80 -1.68 -18.00
CA ASP A 138 8.77 -2.66 -18.34
C ASP A 138 7.72 -2.05 -19.26
N VAL A 139 7.08 -2.89 -20.07
CA VAL A 139 5.92 -2.51 -20.88
C VAL A 139 4.78 -3.43 -20.47
N CYS A 140 3.95 -2.92 -19.58
CA CYS A 140 2.77 -3.63 -19.12
C CYS A 140 1.71 -3.62 -20.22
N LYS A 141 1.17 -4.79 -20.55
CA LYS A 141 0.10 -4.94 -21.55
C LYS A 141 -1.20 -5.22 -20.84
N ILE A 142 -2.24 -4.46 -21.16
CA ILE A 142 -3.56 -4.60 -20.57
C ILE A 142 -4.55 -4.95 -21.66
N HIS A 143 -5.17 -6.11 -21.51
CA HIS A 143 -6.31 -6.54 -22.31
C HIS A 143 -7.56 -6.46 -21.46
N LYS A 144 -8.59 -5.76 -21.93
CA LYS A 144 -9.89 -5.70 -21.28
C LYS A 144 -10.94 -6.21 -22.24
N SER A 145 -11.72 -7.22 -21.81
CA SER A 145 -12.91 -7.67 -22.54
C SER A 145 -14.06 -7.97 -21.58
N GLY A 146 -15.24 -7.38 -21.83
CA GLY A 146 -16.39 -7.47 -20.94
C GLY A 146 -16.05 -6.99 -19.51
N CYS A 147 -16.08 -7.90 -18.53
CA CYS A 147 -15.69 -7.63 -17.14
C CYS A 147 -14.31 -8.17 -16.77
N SER A 148 -13.59 -8.68 -17.76
CA SER A 148 -12.32 -9.35 -17.55
C SER A 148 -11.18 -8.43 -17.92
N ILE A 149 -10.15 -8.44 -17.08
CA ILE A 149 -8.90 -7.72 -17.33
C ILE A 149 -7.77 -8.72 -17.24
N ARG A 150 -6.87 -8.66 -18.21
CA ARG A 150 -5.56 -9.32 -18.17
C ARG A 150 -4.48 -8.27 -18.18
N LEU A 151 -3.53 -8.38 -17.27
CA LEU A 151 -2.31 -7.59 -17.20
C LEU A 151 -1.13 -8.53 -17.41
N ASP A 152 -0.34 -8.32 -18.45
CA ASP A 152 0.95 -8.99 -18.65
C ASP A 152 2.08 -8.03 -18.27
N THR A 153 3.03 -8.51 -17.46
CA THR A 153 4.13 -7.72 -16.91
C THR A 153 5.41 -8.54 -16.90
N THR A 154 6.55 -7.90 -17.13
CA THR A 154 7.86 -8.56 -16.99
C THR A 154 8.57 -8.19 -15.71
N LEU A 155 8.09 -7.17 -15.01
CA LEU A 155 8.60 -6.73 -13.72
C LEU A 155 7.74 -7.32 -12.60
N VAL A 156 8.29 -8.29 -11.89
CA VAL A 156 7.56 -9.08 -10.89
C VAL A 156 7.50 -8.35 -9.54
N ASP A 157 8.62 -7.78 -9.09
CA ASP A 157 8.68 -6.89 -7.93
C ASP A 157 9.67 -5.75 -8.16
N PHE A 158 9.42 -4.64 -7.47
CA PHE A 158 10.35 -3.52 -7.35
C PHE A 158 10.33 -3.01 -5.91
N SER A 159 11.26 -3.50 -5.09
CA SER A 159 11.42 -3.13 -3.68
C SER A 159 12.90 -2.92 -3.36
N ASP A 160 13.22 -1.88 -2.58
CA ASP A 160 14.58 -1.59 -2.09
C ASP A 160 15.71 -1.63 -3.13
N MET A 161 15.46 -1.06 -4.32
CA MET A 161 16.41 -1.04 -5.45
C MET A 161 16.75 -2.43 -6.01
N ARG A 162 15.92 -3.44 -5.75
CA ARG A 162 16.00 -4.77 -6.34
C ARG A 162 14.75 -5.04 -7.15
N TRP A 163 14.90 -5.83 -8.20
CA TRP A 163 13.80 -6.24 -9.04
C TRP A 163 14.03 -7.64 -9.57
N GLU A 164 12.92 -8.35 -9.74
CA GLU A 164 12.87 -9.65 -10.39
C GLU A 164 12.19 -9.49 -11.75
N ARG A 165 12.76 -10.14 -12.77
CA ARG A 165 12.13 -10.27 -14.07
C ARG A 165 11.52 -11.66 -14.22
N GLY A 166 10.40 -11.72 -14.92
CA GLY A 166 9.73 -12.96 -15.30
C GLY A 166 8.73 -12.70 -16.42
N ASP A 167 7.88 -13.68 -16.70
CA ASP A 167 6.73 -13.54 -17.59
C ASP A 167 5.46 -13.85 -16.79
N ILE A 168 4.86 -12.80 -16.24
CA ILE A 168 3.75 -12.91 -15.29
C ILE A 168 2.48 -12.31 -15.88
N SER A 169 1.39 -13.06 -15.79
CA SER A 169 0.07 -12.61 -16.19
C SER A 169 -0.87 -12.56 -14.99
N PHE A 170 -1.63 -11.49 -14.86
CA PHE A 170 -2.71 -11.36 -13.88
C PHE A 170 -4.03 -11.32 -14.60
N ILE A 171 -4.94 -12.19 -14.19
CA ILE A 171 -6.26 -12.32 -14.79
C ILE A 171 -7.29 -12.02 -13.71
N PHE A 172 -8.05 -10.94 -13.94
CA PHE A 172 -9.26 -10.64 -13.21
C PHE A 172 -10.48 -11.03 -14.03
N ARG A 173 -11.40 -11.78 -13.41
CA ARG A 173 -12.68 -12.21 -13.96
C ARG A 173 -13.81 -11.65 -13.09
N GLY A 174 -14.41 -10.54 -13.53
CA GLY A 174 -15.41 -9.82 -12.75
C GLY A 174 -16.70 -10.60 -12.47
N GLU A 175 -17.06 -11.55 -13.35
CA GLU A 175 -18.29 -12.35 -13.19
C GLU A 175 -18.11 -13.57 -12.28
N ASN A 176 -16.87 -13.97 -12.00
CA ASN A 176 -16.58 -15.08 -11.09
C ASN A 176 -16.81 -14.68 -9.62
N PRO A 177 -17.06 -15.65 -8.72
CA PRO A 177 -17.02 -15.43 -7.27
C PRO A 177 -15.66 -14.86 -6.83
N PRO A 178 -15.59 -14.08 -5.72
CA PRO A 178 -14.35 -13.44 -5.25
C PRO A 178 -13.14 -14.38 -5.20
N LYS A 179 -13.32 -15.59 -4.66
CA LYS A 179 -12.28 -16.63 -4.54
C LYS A 179 -11.65 -17.07 -5.86
N ASP A 180 -12.37 -16.94 -6.99
CA ASP A 180 -11.94 -17.42 -8.32
C ASP A 180 -11.72 -16.25 -9.29
N SER A 181 -11.87 -15.02 -8.79
CA SER A 181 -11.94 -13.82 -9.61
C SER A 181 -10.59 -13.20 -9.92
N LEU A 182 -9.53 -13.55 -9.19
CA LEU A 182 -8.19 -13.04 -9.41
C LEU A 182 -7.18 -14.18 -9.40
N THR A 183 -6.41 -14.30 -10.48
CA THR A 183 -5.40 -15.35 -10.67
C THR A 183 -4.11 -14.72 -11.16
N ALA A 184 -2.99 -15.11 -10.55
CA ALA A 184 -1.64 -14.83 -11.02
C ALA A 184 -1.10 -16.06 -11.75
N LEU A 185 -0.41 -15.86 -12.87
CA LEU A 185 0.18 -16.91 -13.69
C LEU A 185 1.68 -16.61 -13.83
N ASP A 186 2.50 -17.63 -13.63
CA ASP A 186 3.90 -17.62 -14.02
C ASP A 186 4.03 -18.45 -15.30
N ASN A 187 4.24 -17.76 -16.41
CA ASN A 187 4.23 -18.37 -17.73
C ASN A 187 5.53 -19.17 -17.99
N GLU A 188 6.64 -18.80 -17.34
CA GLU A 188 7.91 -19.54 -17.42
C GLU A 188 7.83 -20.86 -16.66
N CYS A 189 7.30 -20.81 -15.43
CA CYS A 189 7.13 -22.01 -14.60
C CYS A 189 5.91 -22.85 -14.99
N ARG A 190 5.02 -22.31 -15.85
CA ARG A 190 3.72 -22.88 -16.20
C ARG A 190 2.90 -23.25 -14.97
N CYS A 191 2.86 -22.31 -14.03
CA CYS A 191 2.06 -22.46 -12.83
C CYS A 191 1.16 -21.25 -12.59
N TYR A 192 0.16 -21.43 -11.74
CA TYR A 192 -0.76 -20.35 -11.38
C TYR A 192 -1.10 -20.41 -9.89
N GLN A 193 -1.52 -19.27 -9.37
CA GLN A 193 -2.04 -19.13 -8.03
C GLN A 193 -3.33 -18.32 -8.07
N HIS A 194 -4.39 -18.87 -7.48
CA HIS A 194 -5.56 -18.08 -7.14
C HIS A 194 -5.20 -17.15 -5.98
N VAL A 195 -5.56 -15.87 -6.10
CA VAL A 195 -5.41 -14.93 -4.99
C VAL A 195 -6.44 -15.34 -3.93
N ARG A 196 -5.95 -16.05 -2.91
CA ARG A 196 -6.79 -16.68 -1.90
C ARG A 196 -7.53 -15.62 -1.11
N HIS A 197 -8.80 -15.88 -0.86
CA HIS A 197 -9.64 -15.05 -0.01
C HIS A 197 -9.31 -15.24 1.49
N GLU A 198 -8.79 -16.42 1.86
CA GLU A 198 -8.44 -16.78 3.22
C GLU A 198 -6.99 -17.23 3.29
N GLU A 199 -6.26 -16.68 4.25
CA GLU A 199 -4.90 -17.06 4.57
C GLU A 199 -4.91 -18.07 5.71
N THR A 200 -3.98 -19.01 5.66
CA THR A 200 -3.74 -19.96 6.71
C THR A 200 -3.20 -19.26 7.96
N GLU A 201 -3.40 -19.89 9.12
CA GLU A 201 -2.79 -19.39 10.35
C GLU A 201 -1.27 -19.30 10.24
N MET A 202 -0.63 -20.23 9.53
CA MET A 202 0.82 -20.23 9.31
C MET A 202 1.31 -19.01 8.53
N GLU A 203 0.60 -18.61 7.46
CA GLU A 203 0.95 -17.43 6.66
C GLU A 203 0.87 -16.15 7.48
N ILE A 204 -0.18 -15.98 8.28
CA ILE A 204 -0.32 -14.85 9.21
C ILE A 204 0.85 -14.83 10.20
N GLU A 205 1.22 -15.98 10.72
CA GLU A 205 2.29 -16.12 11.71
C GLU A 205 3.68 -15.81 11.12
N ASP A 206 3.93 -16.19 9.87
CA ASP A 206 5.13 -15.82 9.11
C ASP A 206 5.19 -14.30 8.88
N GLU A 207 4.08 -13.66 8.51
CA GLU A 207 4.01 -12.20 8.36
C GLU A 207 4.27 -11.45 9.67
N VAL A 208 3.76 -11.97 10.79
CA VAL A 208 4.02 -11.40 12.11
C VAL A 208 5.51 -11.46 12.44
N ASP A 209 6.19 -12.57 12.13
CA ASP A 209 7.63 -12.70 12.35
C ASP A 209 8.42 -11.68 11.51
N ILE A 210 8.01 -11.45 10.25
CA ILE A 210 8.59 -10.42 9.37
C ILE A 210 8.34 -9.02 9.95
N LEU A 211 7.09 -8.67 10.27
CA LEU A 211 6.72 -7.36 10.80
C LEU A 211 7.49 -6.99 12.07
N MET A 212 7.62 -7.96 12.99
CA MET A 212 8.39 -7.76 14.21
C MET A 212 9.87 -7.57 13.89
N SER A 213 10.38 -8.20 12.84
CA SER A 213 11.80 -8.22 12.45
C SER A 213 12.21 -7.14 11.47
N SER A 214 11.28 -6.38 10.91
CA SER A 214 11.55 -5.30 9.96
C SER A 214 11.33 -3.92 10.59
N ASP A 215 11.86 -2.87 9.94
CA ASP A 215 11.61 -1.50 10.37
C ASP A 215 10.12 -1.16 10.26
N ILE A 216 9.59 -0.40 11.21
CA ILE A 216 8.25 0.19 11.08
C ILE A 216 8.40 1.43 10.19
N LEU A 217 7.78 1.39 9.01
CA LEU A 217 7.85 2.47 8.04
C LEU A 217 6.48 3.11 7.87
N ALA A 218 6.44 4.43 7.95
CA ALA A 218 5.31 5.22 7.52
C ALA A 218 5.82 6.24 6.52
N ALA A 219 5.42 6.09 5.27
CA ALA A 219 5.70 7.10 4.27
C ALA A 219 4.37 7.63 3.72
N GLN A 220 4.36 8.90 3.34
CA GLN A 220 3.18 9.59 2.84
C GLN A 220 3.60 10.62 1.79
N MET A 221 2.83 10.69 0.69
CA MET A 221 2.91 11.83 -0.21
C MET A 221 2.04 12.96 0.33
N SER A 222 2.65 14.09 0.61
CA SER A 222 1.96 15.30 1.08
C SER A 222 1.45 16.07 -0.12
N THR A 223 0.13 16.31 -0.16
CA THR A 223 -0.56 17.01 -1.26
C THR A 223 -1.05 18.41 -0.89
N LYS A 224 -0.80 18.84 0.36
CA LYS A 224 -1.38 20.05 0.98
C LYS A 224 -1.10 21.35 0.21
N SER A 225 -0.05 21.39 -0.60
CA SER A 225 0.37 22.57 -1.37
C SER A 225 0.58 22.27 -2.86
N ILE A 226 -0.02 21.21 -3.39
CA ILE A 226 0.16 20.84 -4.80
C ILE A 226 -0.43 21.92 -5.72
N SER A 227 0.40 22.37 -6.66
CA SER A 227 -0.03 23.22 -7.76
C SER A 227 0.55 22.71 -9.08
N PHE A 228 -0.22 22.91 -10.14
CA PHE A 228 0.16 22.55 -11.50
C PHE A 228 0.48 23.82 -12.27
N THR A 229 1.70 23.93 -12.77
CA THR A 229 2.14 25.04 -13.61
C THR A 229 2.57 24.49 -14.96
N LYS A 230 2.08 25.07 -16.05
CA LYS A 230 2.57 24.71 -17.39
C LYS A 230 4.08 24.89 -17.46
N ALA A 231 4.78 23.87 -17.93
CA ALA A 231 6.21 23.95 -18.17
C ALA A 231 6.45 24.97 -19.29
N GLN A 232 7.48 25.80 -19.15
CA GLN A 232 7.82 26.83 -20.15
C GLN A 232 9.19 26.54 -20.78
N SER A 233 9.34 26.87 -22.06
CA SER A 233 10.61 26.85 -22.80
C SER A 233 10.95 28.23 -23.35
N GLY A 234 12.25 28.51 -23.51
CA GLY A 234 12.77 29.75 -24.09
C GLY A 234 13.34 30.72 -23.04
N TRP A 235 14.51 31.29 -23.35
CA TRP A 235 15.23 32.22 -22.46
C TRP A 235 14.74 33.68 -22.59
N ILE A 236 14.17 34.05 -23.74
CA ILE A 236 13.75 35.44 -24.08
C ILE A 236 12.23 35.54 -24.22
N PHE A 237 11.60 34.58 -24.90
CA PHE A 237 10.15 34.42 -24.97
C PHE A 237 9.79 33.11 -24.28
N ARG A 238 8.95 33.20 -23.24
CA ARG A 238 8.47 32.01 -22.51
C ARG A 238 7.24 31.49 -23.22
N GLU A 239 7.35 30.33 -23.85
CA GLU A 239 6.24 29.61 -24.46
C GLU A 239 5.87 28.37 -23.63
N ASP A 240 4.58 28.04 -23.61
CA ASP A 240 4.09 26.80 -23.00
C ASP A 240 4.69 25.60 -23.74
N LYS A 241 5.37 24.73 -22.99
CA LYS A 241 6.00 23.54 -23.51
C LYS A 241 4.93 22.50 -23.83
N LYS A 242 4.85 22.16 -25.11
CA LYS A 242 4.07 21.03 -25.63
C LYS A 242 4.98 19.89 -26.00
N GLU A 243 4.43 18.69 -25.98
CA GLU A 243 5.12 17.50 -26.46
C GLU A 243 4.13 16.51 -27.05
N THR A 244 4.58 15.78 -28.08
CA THR A 244 3.83 14.66 -28.65
C THR A 244 4.28 13.38 -27.96
N VAL A 245 3.42 12.80 -27.13
CA VAL A 245 3.71 11.57 -26.39
C VAL A 245 3.37 10.36 -27.25
N ALA A 246 4.27 9.37 -27.27
CA ALA A 246 4.15 8.14 -28.06
C ALA A 246 3.89 8.35 -29.57
N GLY A 247 4.24 9.54 -30.09
CA GLY A 247 4.01 9.92 -31.49
C GLY A 247 2.54 10.11 -31.87
N GLN A 248 1.62 10.09 -30.91
CA GLN A 248 0.17 10.05 -31.14
C GLN A 248 -0.59 11.16 -30.40
N TYR A 249 -0.13 11.55 -29.22
CA TYR A 249 -0.90 12.41 -28.32
C TYR A 249 -0.20 13.73 -28.11
N ASP A 250 -0.72 14.78 -28.74
CA ASP A 250 -0.29 16.14 -28.44
C ASP A 250 -0.76 16.52 -27.03
N SER A 251 0.16 17.07 -26.25
CA SER A 251 -0.06 17.26 -24.83
C SER A 251 0.58 18.53 -24.30
N ASP A 252 -0.10 19.13 -23.31
CA ASP A 252 0.42 20.22 -22.51
C ASP A 252 1.23 19.63 -21.35
N LEU A 253 2.50 20.02 -21.21
CA LEU A 253 3.36 19.55 -20.12
C LEU A 253 3.20 20.45 -18.89
N TYR A 254 2.90 19.84 -17.73
CA TYR A 254 2.81 20.51 -16.45
C TYR A 254 3.94 20.06 -15.52
N THR A 255 4.53 21.02 -14.81
CA THR A 255 5.35 20.76 -13.62
C THR A 255 4.45 20.80 -12.39
N ILE A 256 4.68 19.86 -11.48
CA ILE A 256 3.94 19.71 -10.24
C ILE A 256 4.83 20.25 -9.12
N ASN A 257 4.37 21.31 -8.47
CA ASN A 257 5.08 21.95 -7.36
C ASN A 257 4.43 21.55 -6.04
N GLY A 258 5.23 21.55 -4.96
CA GLY A 258 4.72 21.24 -3.62
C GLY A 258 4.54 19.75 -3.33
N LEU A 259 5.06 18.87 -4.19
CA LEU A 259 5.07 17.43 -3.94
C LEU A 259 6.21 17.06 -2.98
N THR A 260 5.85 16.62 -1.77
CA THR A 260 6.81 16.20 -0.73
C THR A 260 6.54 14.77 -0.32
N LEU A 261 7.56 13.91 -0.34
CA LEU A 261 7.52 12.60 0.31
C LEU A 261 7.99 12.78 1.75
N GLU A 262 7.08 12.56 2.69
CA GLU A 262 7.36 12.53 4.12
C GLU A 262 7.55 11.06 4.52
N GLN A 263 8.75 10.68 4.95
CA GLN A 263 9.09 9.33 5.35
C GLN A 263 9.52 9.29 6.81
N ARG A 264 8.91 8.40 7.57
CA ARG A 264 9.15 8.14 8.97
C ARG A 264 9.53 6.69 9.16
N LYS A 265 10.53 6.45 10.01
CA LYS A 265 11.06 5.13 10.31
C LYS A 265 11.24 4.98 11.82
N ARG A 266 10.75 3.85 12.35
CA ARG A 266 10.86 3.44 13.76
C ARG A 266 11.50 2.06 13.86
N ARG A 267 12.31 1.85 14.89
CA ARG A 267 13.13 0.62 15.08
C ARG A 267 13.40 0.25 16.54
N GLU A 268 12.67 0.86 17.48
CA GLU A 268 12.80 0.60 18.91
C GLU A 268 12.43 -0.84 19.32
N HIS A 269 11.68 -1.56 18.48
CA HIS A 269 11.30 -2.95 18.68
C HIS A 269 12.36 -3.95 18.15
N LEU A 270 13.36 -3.48 17.42
CA LEU A 270 14.40 -4.33 16.82
C LEU A 270 15.56 -4.55 17.80
N SER A 271 15.92 -5.81 18.00
CA SER A 271 17.17 -6.16 18.69
C SER A 271 18.39 -5.91 17.79
N ARG A 272 19.60 -5.97 18.38
CA ARG A 272 20.85 -5.90 17.59
C ARG A 272 20.94 -7.03 16.57
N ASP A 273 20.48 -8.21 16.95
CA ASP A 273 20.44 -9.38 16.07
C ASP A 273 19.44 -9.17 14.95
N ASP A 274 18.27 -8.56 15.21
CA ASP A 274 17.29 -8.24 14.16
C ASP A 274 17.83 -7.20 13.18
N LEU A 275 18.59 -6.21 13.65
CA LEU A 275 19.23 -5.23 12.78
C LEU A 275 20.30 -5.86 11.87
N GLN A 276 21.03 -6.87 12.37
CA GLN A 276 22.00 -7.62 11.58
C GLN A 276 21.31 -8.61 10.63
N LYS A 277 20.29 -9.32 11.12
CA LYS A 277 19.47 -10.26 10.34
C LYS A 277 18.68 -9.55 9.26
N ASN A 278 18.07 -8.38 9.50
CA ASN A 278 17.40 -7.59 8.46
C ASN A 278 18.27 -7.40 7.22
N LYS A 279 19.56 -7.11 7.44
CA LYS A 279 20.51 -6.91 6.34
C LYS A 279 20.70 -8.20 5.50
N ALA A 280 20.68 -9.36 6.14
CA ALA A 280 20.88 -10.69 5.51
C ALA A 280 19.56 -11.38 5.07
N LEU A 281 18.46 -11.17 5.78
CA LEU A 281 17.11 -11.69 5.50
C LEU A 281 16.57 -11.04 4.24
N MET A 282 16.76 -9.73 4.08
CA MET A 282 16.48 -9.02 2.82
C MET A 282 17.32 -9.55 1.65
N GLU A 283 18.46 -10.20 1.89
CA GLU A 283 19.28 -10.89 0.88
C GLU A 283 18.81 -12.34 0.58
N SER A 284 18.16 -13.02 1.53
CA SER A 284 17.70 -14.41 1.39
C SER A 284 16.25 -14.55 0.93
N LEU A 285 15.35 -13.66 1.40
CA LEU A 285 13.94 -13.66 0.98
C LEU A 285 13.81 -13.44 -0.53
N THR A 286 14.75 -12.68 -1.12
CA THR A 286 14.86 -12.45 -2.58
C THR A 286 15.29 -13.68 -3.40
N LYS A 287 15.57 -14.83 -2.76
CA LYS A 287 15.91 -16.09 -3.45
C LYS A 287 14.89 -17.20 -3.20
N GLY A 288 13.70 -16.85 -2.69
CA GLY A 288 12.67 -17.83 -2.28
C GLY A 288 13.07 -18.65 -1.06
N GLY A 289 14.05 -18.20 -0.27
CA GLY A 289 14.46 -18.87 0.96
C GLY A 289 13.46 -18.62 2.09
N GLN A 290 13.07 -19.68 2.81
CA GLN A 290 12.26 -19.56 4.01
C GLN A 290 13.01 -18.75 5.08
N ALA A 291 12.35 -17.79 5.72
CA ALA A 291 12.85 -17.05 6.88
C ALA A 291 12.89 -17.89 8.17
N GLN A 292 12.80 -19.22 8.06
CA GLN A 292 12.50 -20.09 9.19
C GLN A 292 13.78 -20.74 9.74
N GLY A 293 14.07 -20.46 11.00
CA GLY A 293 14.96 -21.29 11.80
C GLY A 293 14.17 -22.47 12.35
N TYR A 294 14.64 -23.68 12.12
CA TYR A 294 14.09 -24.88 12.75
C TYR A 294 14.87 -25.16 14.04
N ASP A 295 14.18 -25.61 15.07
CA ASP A 295 14.83 -26.10 16.29
C ASP A 295 15.42 -27.51 16.07
N GLN A 296 16.07 -28.05 17.11
CA GLN A 296 16.70 -29.37 17.06
C GLN A 296 15.69 -30.52 16.83
N ASN A 297 14.40 -30.25 16.98
CA ASN A 297 13.30 -31.20 16.79
C ASN A 297 12.57 -31.00 15.45
N GLY A 298 13.00 -30.02 14.63
CA GLY A 298 12.35 -29.69 13.36
C GLY A 298 11.11 -28.81 13.49
N GLU A 299 10.87 -28.19 14.65
CA GLU A 299 9.78 -27.22 14.83
C GLU A 299 10.20 -25.81 14.40
N ILE A 300 9.24 -25.03 13.87
CA ILE A 300 9.48 -23.66 13.43
C ILE A 300 9.68 -22.75 14.64
N ILE A 301 10.85 -22.11 14.75
CA ILE A 301 11.13 -21.15 15.81
C ILE A 301 10.47 -19.80 15.46
N ARG A 302 9.35 -19.51 16.14
CA ARG A 302 8.63 -18.24 16.03
C ARG A 302 9.29 -17.15 16.87
N ARG A 303 9.22 -15.90 16.40
CA ARG A 303 9.72 -14.78 17.19
C ARG A 303 8.80 -14.55 18.38
N ALA A 304 9.35 -14.56 19.61
CA ALA A 304 8.56 -14.32 20.82
C ALA A 304 8.14 -12.84 20.97
N SER A 305 7.10 -12.60 21.78
CA SER A 305 6.70 -11.25 22.17
C SER A 305 7.84 -10.54 22.90
N LEU A 306 7.94 -9.22 22.71
CA LEU A 306 8.88 -8.40 23.45
C LEU A 306 8.42 -8.22 24.90
N GLN A 307 9.36 -7.99 25.80
CA GLN A 307 9.06 -7.67 27.20
C GLN A 307 8.31 -6.34 27.29
N PRO A 308 7.06 -6.28 27.82
CA PRO A 308 6.27 -5.07 27.85
C PRO A 308 7.03 -3.85 28.41
N PRO A 309 6.85 -2.64 27.85
CA PRO A 309 7.41 -1.44 28.46
C PRO A 309 6.81 -1.21 29.86
N PRO A 310 7.51 -0.47 30.74
CA PRO A 310 6.95 -0.06 32.02
C PRO A 310 5.61 0.66 31.85
N SER A 311 4.66 0.42 32.76
CA SER A 311 3.38 1.13 32.71
C SER A 311 3.60 2.63 32.86
N PRO A 312 3.02 3.47 31.99
CA PRO A 312 3.17 4.91 32.09
C PRO A 312 2.53 5.43 33.37
N SER A 313 3.18 6.41 34.02
CA SER A 313 2.65 7.12 35.19
C SER A 313 1.71 8.28 34.84
N ILE A 314 1.34 8.41 33.58
CA ILE A 314 0.61 9.54 33.02
C ILE A 314 -0.89 9.37 33.29
N SER A 315 -1.54 10.41 33.78
CA SER A 315 -2.99 10.46 33.96
C SER A 315 -3.73 10.79 32.65
N TRP A 316 -5.02 10.48 32.59
CA TRP A 316 -5.85 10.82 31.43
C TRP A 316 -5.87 12.34 31.20
N GLU A 317 -5.93 13.11 32.28
CA GLU A 317 -5.99 14.56 32.27
C GLU A 317 -4.68 15.18 31.74
N GLU A 318 -3.53 14.60 32.08
CA GLU A 318 -2.24 14.99 31.51
C GLU A 318 -2.15 14.63 30.02
N TYR A 319 -2.61 13.44 29.64
CA TYR A 319 -2.65 13.01 28.24
C TYR A 319 -3.52 13.94 27.40
N ILE A 320 -4.80 14.08 27.75
CA ILE A 320 -5.76 14.91 27.02
C ILE A 320 -5.56 16.40 27.29
N GLY A 321 -4.63 16.79 28.15
CA GLY A 321 -4.20 18.17 28.38
C GLY A 321 -3.07 18.63 27.46
N ALA A 322 -2.21 17.71 27.00
CA ALA A 322 -1.01 18.02 26.21
C ALA A 322 -1.30 18.68 24.85
N GLU A 323 -0.34 19.41 24.25
CA GLU A 323 -0.56 19.99 22.92
C GLU A 323 -0.85 18.91 21.86
N PRO A 324 -1.67 19.21 20.83
CA PRO A 324 -1.92 18.28 19.73
C PRO A 324 -0.62 17.70 19.16
N GLY A 325 -0.56 16.37 19.04
CA GLY A 325 0.63 15.64 18.60
C GLY A 325 1.81 15.54 19.59
N GLN A 326 1.78 16.23 20.73
CA GLN A 326 2.87 16.28 21.73
C GLN A 326 2.49 15.62 23.07
N TYR A 327 1.69 14.56 23.04
CA TYR A 327 1.36 13.81 24.26
C TYR A 327 2.59 13.07 24.81
N PRO A 328 2.67 12.81 26.12
CA PRO A 328 3.84 12.17 26.71
C PRO A 328 3.99 10.71 26.23
N ASN A 329 5.23 10.21 26.16
CA ASN A 329 5.49 8.85 25.68
C ASN A 329 4.87 7.81 26.63
N MET A 330 3.99 6.95 26.09
CA MET A 330 3.26 5.93 26.85
C MET A 330 3.84 4.51 26.70
N GLY A 331 4.87 4.35 25.86
CA GLY A 331 5.46 3.04 25.53
C GLY A 331 6.98 3.04 25.59
N ARG A 332 7.61 2.28 24.69
CA ARG A 332 9.08 2.26 24.57
C ARG A 332 9.62 3.61 24.11
N GLU A 333 10.87 3.90 24.47
CA GLU A 333 11.57 5.05 23.90
C GLU A 333 11.72 4.87 22.38
N VAL A 334 11.15 5.81 21.62
CA VAL A 334 11.04 5.68 20.17
C VAL A 334 12.38 5.97 19.51
N VAL A 335 12.88 5.03 18.70
CA VAL A 335 14.08 5.24 17.88
C VAL A 335 13.63 5.68 16.50
N TYR A 336 13.49 7.00 16.34
CA TYR A 336 12.85 7.64 15.20
C TYR A 336 13.84 8.24 14.20
N LYS A 337 13.52 8.13 12.90
CA LYS A 337 14.17 8.90 11.83
C LYS A 337 13.12 9.44 10.87
N GLU A 338 13.12 10.74 10.65
CA GLU A 338 12.32 11.41 9.61
C GLU A 338 13.19 11.81 8.42
N SER A 339 12.62 11.77 7.23
CA SER A 339 13.18 12.37 6.03
C SER A 339 12.05 12.97 5.20
N ASN A 340 12.16 14.26 4.93
CA ASN A 340 11.26 14.97 4.04
C ASN A 340 12.03 15.35 2.78
N LYS A 341 11.53 14.94 1.61
CA LYS A 341 12.15 15.27 0.34
C LYS A 341 11.12 15.89 -0.60
N ASN A 342 11.47 17.03 -1.18
CA ASN A 342 10.71 17.64 -2.24
C ASN A 342 11.08 17.00 -3.57
N PHE A 343 10.07 16.65 -4.37
CA PHE A 343 10.27 16.07 -5.68
C PHE A 343 9.72 16.99 -6.75
N ARG A 344 10.45 17.04 -7.86
CA ARG A 344 9.93 17.59 -9.09
C ARG A 344 9.24 16.45 -9.83
N ALA A 345 7.92 16.55 -9.96
CA ALA A 345 7.13 15.66 -10.78
C ALA A 345 6.61 16.41 -12.02
N THR A 346 6.35 15.68 -13.09
CA THR A 346 5.76 16.25 -14.30
C THR A 346 4.62 15.37 -14.81
N VAL A 347 3.65 15.99 -15.47
CA VAL A 347 2.55 15.28 -16.11
C VAL A 347 2.24 15.93 -17.45
N ALA A 348 2.11 15.12 -18.49
CA ALA A 348 1.69 15.54 -19.81
C ALA A 348 0.21 15.18 -19.99
N MET A 349 -0.62 16.20 -20.23
CA MET A 349 -2.07 16.05 -20.34
C MET A 349 -2.51 16.21 -21.79
N SER A 350 -3.22 15.22 -22.33
CA SER A 350 -3.79 15.27 -23.68
C SER A 350 -5.32 15.22 -23.63
N LYS A 351 -5.99 15.95 -24.52
CA LYS A 351 -7.45 15.92 -24.65
C LYS A 351 -7.93 14.83 -25.61
N ASP A 352 -7.02 14.28 -26.40
CA ASP A 352 -7.32 13.39 -27.52
C ASP A 352 -7.23 11.91 -27.12
N PHE A 353 -6.83 11.62 -25.87
CA PHE A 353 -6.76 10.24 -25.40
C PHE A 353 -8.19 9.66 -25.26
N PRO A 354 -8.46 8.44 -25.74
CA PRO A 354 -9.84 7.95 -25.82
C PRO A 354 -10.48 7.55 -24.48
N LEU A 355 -9.68 7.30 -23.44
CA LEU A 355 -10.18 7.00 -22.09
C LEU A 355 -10.29 8.28 -21.24
N SER A 356 -11.28 8.27 -20.34
CA SER A 356 -11.35 9.23 -19.24
C SER A 356 -10.47 8.80 -18.06
N VAL A 357 -10.15 9.75 -17.19
CA VAL A 357 -9.44 9.49 -15.92
C VAL A 357 -10.23 8.54 -15.02
N ASP A 358 -11.55 8.69 -14.94
CA ASP A 358 -12.41 7.81 -14.14
C ASP A 358 -12.38 6.37 -14.68
N MET A 359 -12.36 6.19 -16.00
CA MET A 359 -12.21 4.86 -16.60
C MET A 359 -10.85 4.23 -16.24
N LEU A 360 -9.77 5.01 -16.31
CA LEU A 360 -8.45 4.54 -15.88
C LEU A 360 -8.44 4.14 -14.40
N LEU A 361 -9.08 4.91 -13.51
CA LEU A 361 -9.14 4.59 -12.08
C LEU A 361 -9.82 3.25 -11.79
N ASN A 362 -10.86 2.89 -12.54
CA ASN A 362 -11.50 1.57 -12.42
C ASN A 362 -10.58 0.44 -12.89
N VAL A 363 -9.87 0.62 -14.01
CA VAL A 363 -8.86 -0.36 -14.48
C VAL A 363 -7.76 -0.53 -13.44
N LEU A 364 -7.23 0.60 -12.94
CA LEU A 364 -6.22 0.62 -11.89
C LEU A 364 -6.73 -0.01 -10.60
N GLU A 365 -8.01 0.07 -10.25
CA GLU A 365 -8.54 -0.59 -9.05
C GLU A 365 -8.42 -2.12 -9.12
N VAL A 366 -8.50 -2.71 -10.31
CA VAL A 366 -8.31 -4.16 -10.52
C VAL A 366 -6.83 -4.55 -10.44
N ILE A 367 -5.94 -3.74 -11.03
CA ILE A 367 -4.52 -4.07 -11.17
C ILE A 367 -3.62 -3.41 -10.10
N ALA A 368 -4.18 -2.58 -9.22
CA ALA A 368 -3.49 -1.93 -8.10
C ALA A 368 -2.94 -2.84 -7.00
N PRO A 369 -3.31 -4.14 -6.87
CA PRO A 369 -2.60 -5.02 -5.94
C PRO A 369 -1.07 -5.06 -6.16
N PHE A 370 -0.56 -4.58 -7.30
CA PHE A 370 0.88 -4.35 -7.53
C PHE A 370 1.34 -2.97 -7.07
N LYS A 371 2.45 -2.95 -6.32
CA LYS A 371 3.03 -1.77 -5.64
C LYS A 371 3.12 -0.53 -6.54
N HIS A 372 3.64 -0.69 -7.76
CA HIS A 372 3.85 0.44 -8.67
C HIS A 372 2.53 1.00 -9.24
N PHE A 373 1.53 0.16 -9.49
CA PHE A 373 0.20 0.62 -9.94
C PHE A 373 -0.60 1.32 -8.83
N SER A 374 -0.40 0.98 -7.54
CA SER A 374 -0.97 1.76 -6.43
C SER A 374 -0.48 3.21 -6.45
N LYS A 375 0.82 3.43 -6.67
CA LYS A 375 1.40 4.79 -6.79
C LYS A 375 0.79 5.58 -7.94
N LEU A 376 0.61 4.93 -9.09
CA LEU A 376 -0.04 5.54 -10.24
C LEU A 376 -1.50 5.89 -9.92
N ARG A 377 -2.26 4.99 -9.30
CA ARG A 377 -3.66 5.23 -8.91
C ARG A 377 -3.77 6.39 -7.92
N GLU A 378 -2.96 6.38 -6.87
CA GLU A 378 -2.88 7.47 -5.88
C GLU A 378 -2.62 8.83 -6.57
N PHE A 379 -1.67 8.86 -7.51
CA PHE A 379 -1.36 10.06 -8.27
C PHE A 379 -2.51 10.51 -9.18
N VAL A 380 -3.16 9.59 -9.88
CA VAL A 380 -4.27 9.89 -10.79
C VAL A 380 -5.53 10.33 -10.02
N THR A 381 -5.64 9.98 -8.75
CA THR A 381 -6.70 10.44 -7.84
C THR A 381 -6.53 11.91 -7.45
N LEU A 382 -5.35 12.51 -7.68
CA LEU A 382 -5.17 13.96 -7.52
C LEU A 382 -6.08 14.70 -8.53
N LYS A 383 -6.50 15.93 -8.18
CA LYS A 383 -7.20 16.80 -9.14
C LYS A 383 -6.22 17.27 -10.22
N LEU A 384 -6.00 16.41 -11.22
CA LEU A 384 -5.14 16.69 -12.37
C LEU A 384 -5.74 17.82 -13.23
N PRO A 385 -4.90 18.50 -14.04
CA PRO A 385 -5.40 19.44 -15.05
C PRO A 385 -6.36 18.77 -16.04
N SER A 386 -7.02 19.57 -16.90
CA SER A 386 -7.94 19.04 -17.91
C SER A 386 -7.23 18.09 -18.89
N GLY A 387 -7.86 16.95 -19.16
CA GLY A 387 -7.40 15.94 -20.12
C GLY A 387 -7.05 14.60 -19.46
N PHE A 388 -6.35 13.75 -20.19
CA PHE A 388 -5.85 12.45 -19.75
C PHE A 388 -4.32 12.48 -19.57
N PRO A 389 -3.76 11.90 -18.50
CA PRO A 389 -2.34 11.94 -18.21
C PRO A 389 -1.56 10.92 -19.05
N VAL A 390 -1.26 11.24 -20.31
CA VAL A 390 -0.56 10.35 -21.26
C VAL A 390 0.90 10.07 -20.90
N LYS A 391 1.52 10.92 -20.07
CA LYS A 391 2.85 10.68 -19.48
C LYS A 391 2.95 11.26 -18.09
N ILE A 392 3.52 10.51 -17.15
CA ILE A 392 3.66 10.88 -15.74
C ILE A 392 5.10 10.60 -15.32
N ASP A 393 5.75 11.54 -14.64
CA ASP A 393 7.05 11.33 -13.99
C ASP A 393 6.89 11.63 -12.50
N ILE A 394 6.88 10.58 -11.67
CA ILE A 394 6.61 10.68 -10.23
C ILE A 394 7.67 9.97 -9.41
N PRO A 395 7.99 10.46 -8.21
CA PRO A 395 8.85 9.76 -7.29
C PRO A 395 8.18 8.48 -6.79
N ILE A 396 8.92 7.37 -6.82
CA ILE A 396 8.48 6.09 -6.23
C ILE A 396 9.23 5.84 -4.92
N LEU A 397 10.54 6.15 -4.87
CA LEU A 397 11.40 6.05 -3.70
C LEU A 397 12.27 7.30 -3.56
N PRO A 398 12.90 7.56 -2.40
CA PRO A 398 13.68 8.78 -2.16
C PRO A 398 14.80 9.10 -3.17
N THR A 399 15.22 8.11 -3.95
CA THR A 399 16.24 8.22 -5.00
C THR A 399 15.74 7.79 -6.37
N VAL A 400 14.54 7.21 -6.49
CA VAL A 400 14.03 6.66 -7.75
C VAL A 400 12.70 7.28 -8.11
N SER A 401 12.60 7.70 -9.36
CA SER A 401 11.35 8.14 -9.99
C SER A 401 10.96 7.14 -11.08
N ALA A 402 9.67 6.99 -11.29
CA ALA A 402 9.12 6.24 -12.41
C ALA A 402 8.51 7.20 -13.42
N LYS A 403 8.90 7.00 -14.67
CA LYS A 403 8.28 7.62 -15.82
C LYS A 403 7.32 6.62 -16.44
N ILE A 404 6.03 6.89 -16.30
CA ILE A 404 4.95 6.12 -16.87
C ILE A 404 4.53 6.78 -18.18
N THR A 405 4.49 6.02 -19.28
CA THR A 405 4.05 6.51 -20.59
C THR A 405 2.98 5.59 -21.17
N PHE A 406 1.83 6.14 -21.54
CA PHE A 406 0.80 5.44 -22.28
C PHE A 406 1.25 5.34 -23.73
N GLN A 407 1.80 4.20 -24.13
CA GLN A 407 2.46 4.03 -25.43
C GLN A 407 1.48 3.72 -26.54
N LYS A 408 0.48 2.89 -26.23
CA LYS A 408 -0.48 2.40 -27.21
C LYS A 408 -1.84 2.22 -26.56
N PHE A 409 -2.88 2.60 -27.29
CA PHE A 409 -4.26 2.35 -26.91
C PHE A 409 -5.10 2.12 -28.16
N GLU A 410 -5.89 1.05 -28.16
CA GLU A 410 -6.81 0.72 -29.24
C GLU A 410 -8.07 0.10 -28.65
N PHE A 411 -9.25 0.58 -29.05
CA PHE A 411 -10.47 -0.21 -28.86
C PHE A 411 -10.43 -1.43 -29.78
N ARG A 412 -10.85 -2.58 -29.27
CA ARG A 412 -10.75 -3.88 -29.95
C ARG A 412 -12.03 -4.65 -29.71
N ASP A 413 -12.59 -5.23 -30.77
CA ASP A 413 -13.73 -6.14 -30.75
C ASP A 413 -13.31 -7.62 -30.98
N ASP A 414 -12.02 -7.85 -31.24
CA ASP A 414 -11.41 -9.12 -31.62
C ASP A 414 -10.58 -9.77 -30.49
N ILE A 415 -10.76 -9.35 -29.24
CA ILE A 415 -9.98 -9.90 -28.11
C ILE A 415 -10.45 -11.33 -27.83
N SER A 416 -9.56 -12.31 -28.03
CA SER A 416 -9.86 -13.71 -27.78
C SER A 416 -10.23 -13.96 -26.30
N PRO A 417 -11.36 -14.64 -26.01
CA PRO A 417 -11.71 -15.08 -24.67
C PRO A 417 -10.64 -15.96 -24.02
N ASP A 418 -9.84 -16.68 -24.81
CA ASP A 418 -8.78 -17.57 -24.34
C ASP A 418 -7.68 -16.84 -23.57
N LEU A 419 -7.55 -15.52 -23.75
CA LEU A 419 -6.60 -14.70 -22.99
C LEU A 419 -6.94 -14.65 -21.49
N PHE A 420 -8.21 -14.87 -21.12
CA PHE A 420 -8.68 -14.72 -19.74
C PHE A 420 -8.89 -16.05 -19.01
N VAL A 421 -8.35 -17.14 -19.56
CA VAL A 421 -8.43 -18.48 -18.97
C VAL A 421 -7.04 -18.97 -18.59
N ILE A 422 -6.99 -19.85 -17.59
CA ILE A 422 -5.76 -20.54 -17.21
C ILE A 422 -5.48 -21.60 -18.29
N PRO A 423 -4.28 -21.61 -18.90
CA PRO A 423 -3.95 -22.64 -19.88
C PRO A 423 -4.01 -24.04 -19.25
N GLY A 424 -4.51 -25.02 -20.01
CA GLY A 424 -4.79 -26.37 -19.48
C GLY A 424 -3.55 -27.16 -19.05
N ASP A 425 -2.35 -26.76 -19.49
CA ASP A 425 -1.07 -27.36 -19.11
C ASP A 425 -0.44 -26.74 -17.86
N TYR A 426 -1.08 -25.71 -17.26
CA TYR A 426 -0.55 -25.04 -16.06
C TYR A 426 -0.97 -25.78 -14.80
N LYS A 427 -0.09 -25.78 -13.80
CA LYS A 427 -0.34 -26.41 -12.49
C LYS A 427 -0.54 -25.36 -11.39
N GLU A 428 -1.43 -25.64 -10.45
CA GLU A 428 -1.60 -24.75 -9.30
C GLU A 428 -0.38 -24.88 -8.38
N ASP A 429 0.24 -23.74 -8.05
CA ASP A 429 1.28 -23.62 -7.02
C ASP A 429 0.87 -22.50 -6.07
N SER A 430 0.39 -22.88 -4.88
CA SER A 430 -0.10 -21.93 -3.89
C SER A 430 0.98 -21.12 -3.19
N MET A 431 2.26 -21.46 -3.36
CA MET A 431 3.37 -20.80 -2.69
C MET A 431 4.16 -19.88 -3.64
N ARG A 432 3.89 -19.92 -4.95
CA ARG A 432 4.69 -19.22 -5.96
C ARG A 432 4.74 -17.70 -5.76
N PHE A 433 3.61 -17.08 -5.39
CA PHE A 433 3.46 -15.63 -5.27
C PHE A 433 3.28 -15.12 -3.83
N LEU A 434 3.58 -15.95 -2.82
CA LEU A 434 3.30 -15.65 -1.40
C LEU A 434 3.88 -14.30 -0.93
N ILE A 435 5.12 -13.98 -1.33
CA ILE A 435 5.84 -12.75 -0.93
C ILE A 435 5.16 -11.48 -1.47
N TYR A 436 4.53 -11.53 -2.66
CA TYR A 436 3.98 -10.34 -3.31
C TYR A 436 2.68 -9.83 -2.66
N PHE A 437 1.95 -10.70 -1.95
CA PHE A 437 0.74 -10.33 -1.21
C PHE A 437 1.03 -9.87 0.23
N ILE A 438 2.13 -10.31 0.82
CA ILE A 438 2.58 -9.95 2.17
C ILE A 438 3.01 -8.47 2.23
N ASP A 439 3.81 -8.02 1.26
CA ASP A 439 4.34 -6.65 1.25
C ASP A 439 3.27 -5.55 1.05
N PHE A 440 2.07 -5.93 0.59
CA PHE A 440 0.91 -5.05 0.46
C PHE A 440 0.52 -4.39 1.81
N LEU A 441 0.82 -5.06 2.93
CA LEU A 441 0.43 -4.61 4.27
C LEU A 441 1.53 -3.84 5.00
N ILE A 442 2.79 -4.04 4.61
CA ILE A 442 3.96 -3.46 5.30
C ILE A 442 4.29 -2.04 4.78
N TYR A 443 4.06 -1.76 3.50
CA TYR A 443 4.58 -0.55 2.83
C TYR A 443 3.52 0.47 2.40
N ASP A 444 2.32 0.44 2.98
CA ASP A 444 1.21 1.26 2.49
C ASP A 444 1.39 2.77 2.74
N LEU A 445 1.84 3.43 1.68
CA LEU A 445 1.97 4.86 1.49
C LEU A 445 0.58 5.47 1.21
N SER A 446 -0.20 5.73 2.25
CA SER A 446 -1.44 6.49 2.10
C SER A 446 -1.15 7.96 1.78
N ILE A 447 -1.78 8.52 0.75
CA ILE A 447 -1.99 9.97 0.64
C ILE A 447 -3.09 10.34 1.64
N SER A 448 -2.82 11.25 2.59
CA SER A 448 -3.93 11.89 3.32
C SER A 448 -4.62 12.86 2.37
N ASN A 449 -5.80 12.49 1.90
CA ASN A 449 -6.76 13.51 1.48
C ASN A 449 -7.33 14.11 2.77
N ASN A 450 -6.93 15.35 3.06
CA ASN A 450 -7.67 16.21 3.96
C ASN A 450 -8.77 16.91 3.16
#